data_AF-A0A380PUQ1-F1
#
_entry.id   AF-A0A380PUQ1-F1
#
_cell.length_a   1.000
_cell.length_b   1.000
_cell.length_c   1.000
_cell.angle_alpha   90.00
_cell.angle_beta   90.00
_cell.angle_gamma   90.00
#
_symmetry.space_group_name_H-M   'P 1'
#
loop_
_entity.id
_entity.type
_entity.pdbx_description
1 polymer ?
#
loop_
_entity_poly.entity_id
_entity_poly.type
_entity_poly.pdbx_seq_one_letter_code
_entity_poly.pdbx_strand_id
1 'polypeptide(L)'
;MFFPNMFKSTPDTARVTTPAELAELVGMTYDTYTGLRVSSQKAMRLTAVFGCIRVLAESVGMLPCNLYKSSNGQREKVPKERLSKLLSLKPNGYMTPQEFWELLIVCLCLRGNFYAYKVKVLGEVVELLPLDPGSVEPKLNSQWEPVYRVTFPDGSTDVLSQDDIWHVRILTLDGLNGLNPIAYAREAISLGLATEEHGSRLFKNGAVTSGVLQTAQTLSDAAYARLKSDFEDRHSGLANAHKPMILEMGLEWKAMGMNADDSQFLETRKFQLEEICRLFRVPMHLVQNTDHATFSNIENLGIGFINYSLVPYLTRIEQRINIGLVRESKQGEFYAKFNAGALLRGDMKSRFESYATGINWGIFSPNDCLELEDRNPRPGGDIYLTPMNMTTKPQESKTKPTEEQKHAD
;
A
#
# COMPACT_ATOMS: atom_id res chain seq x y z
N MET A 1 18.27 -46.57 -42.62
CA MET A 1 19.35 -45.90 -41.85
C MET A 1 20.38 -45.47 -42.89
N PHE A 2 20.68 -44.21 -43.21
CA PHE A 2 20.73 -42.93 -42.47
C PHE A 2 20.49 -41.74 -43.45
N PHE A 3 20.15 -40.59 -42.87
CA PHE A 3 19.44 -39.41 -43.40
C PHE A 3 20.14 -38.58 -44.50
N PRO A 4 19.44 -38.20 -45.59
CA PRO A 4 19.77 -37.05 -46.42
C PRO A 4 18.85 -35.87 -46.06
N ASN A 5 19.20 -35.10 -45.02
CA ASN A 5 18.56 -33.81 -44.71
C ASN A 5 19.44 -32.98 -43.76
N MET A 6 20.75 -32.89 -44.07
CA MET A 6 21.72 -32.17 -43.25
C MET A 6 22.02 -30.75 -43.75
N PHE A 7 21.12 -30.14 -44.53
CA PHE A 7 21.14 -28.71 -44.85
C PHE A 7 19.71 -28.23 -45.15
N LYS A 8 18.91 -27.99 -44.10
CA LYS A 8 17.75 -27.09 -44.19
C LYS A 8 18.12 -25.81 -43.46
N SER A 9 18.07 -24.69 -44.19
CA SER A 9 18.29 -23.36 -43.64
C SER A 9 17.39 -23.12 -42.44
N THR A 10 17.97 -22.52 -41.42
CA THR A 10 17.31 -21.94 -40.25
C THR A 10 16.01 -21.23 -40.70
N PRO A 11 14.84 -21.51 -40.08
CA PRO A 11 13.65 -20.73 -40.38
C PRO A 11 13.86 -19.31 -39.86
N ASP A 12 13.42 -18.36 -40.68
CA ASP A 12 13.44 -16.91 -40.47
C ASP A 12 13.42 -16.49 -39.01
N THR A 13 14.41 -15.68 -38.62
CA THR A 13 14.20 -14.64 -37.62
C THR A 13 12.98 -13.84 -38.07
N ALA A 14 11.86 -13.97 -37.36
CA ALA A 14 10.61 -13.28 -37.68
C ALA A 14 10.93 -11.80 -37.95
N ARG A 15 10.81 -11.38 -39.21
CA ARG A 15 11.01 -9.98 -39.58
C ARG A 15 9.89 -9.20 -38.95
N VAL A 16 10.24 -8.38 -37.97
CA VAL A 16 9.33 -7.42 -37.37
C VAL A 16 8.92 -6.42 -38.44
N THR A 17 7.66 -6.47 -38.87
CA THR A 17 7.13 -5.62 -39.94
C THR A 17 6.24 -4.51 -39.43
N THR A 18 5.76 -4.62 -38.19
CA THR A 18 4.90 -3.61 -37.58
C THR A 18 5.49 -3.06 -36.28
N PRO A 19 5.19 -1.80 -35.91
CA PRO A 19 5.53 -1.28 -34.60
C PRO A 19 4.96 -2.10 -33.43
N ALA A 20 3.85 -2.81 -33.65
CA ALA A 20 3.24 -3.71 -32.67
C ALA A 20 4.08 -4.98 -32.46
N GLU A 21 4.53 -5.62 -33.54
CA GLU A 21 5.44 -6.77 -33.48
C GLU A 21 6.80 -6.38 -32.87
N LEU A 22 7.28 -5.15 -33.10
CA LEU A 22 8.51 -4.65 -32.47
C LEU A 22 8.32 -4.45 -30.98
N ALA A 23 7.19 -3.86 -30.59
CA ALA A 23 6.86 -3.65 -29.19
C ALA A 23 6.65 -4.98 -28.45
N GLU A 24 6.09 -6.00 -29.11
CA GLU A 24 5.91 -7.34 -28.55
C GLU A 24 7.26 -8.08 -28.41
N LEU A 25 8.12 -8.00 -29.42
CA LEU A 25 9.47 -8.60 -29.41
C LEU A 25 10.41 -7.95 -28.36
N VAL A 26 10.25 -6.64 -28.10
CA VAL A 26 11.05 -5.88 -27.12
C VAL A 26 10.37 -5.84 -25.73
N GLY A 27 9.22 -6.51 -25.55
CA GLY A 27 8.52 -6.54 -24.26
C GLY A 27 7.98 -5.19 -23.81
N MET A 28 7.78 -4.25 -24.75
CA MET A 28 7.33 -2.88 -24.51
C MET A 28 5.81 -2.69 -24.66
N THR A 29 5.03 -3.75 -24.91
CA THR A 29 3.57 -3.66 -24.98
C THR A 29 2.94 -3.56 -23.57
N TYR A 30 2.86 -2.32 -23.09
CA TYR A 30 1.99 -1.90 -22.00
C TYR A 30 0.56 -1.56 -22.48
N ASP A 31 0.10 -2.19 -23.56
CA ASP A 31 -1.25 -1.97 -24.07
C ASP A 31 -2.22 -2.86 -23.29
N THR A 32 -3.25 -2.23 -22.72
CA THR A 32 -4.36 -2.88 -22.01
C THR A 32 -5.49 -3.16 -22.98
N TYR A 33 -6.48 -3.97 -22.60
CA TYR A 33 -7.65 -4.26 -23.45
C TYR A 33 -8.46 -2.99 -23.81
N THR A 34 -8.35 -1.96 -22.99
CA THR A 34 -8.95 -0.63 -23.22
C THR A 34 -8.13 0.26 -24.16
N GLY A 35 -6.91 -0.16 -24.56
CA GLY A 35 -5.97 0.64 -25.34
C GLY A 35 -5.27 1.76 -24.55
N LEU A 36 -5.50 1.83 -23.23
CA LEU A 36 -4.93 2.85 -22.35
C LEU A 36 -3.65 2.34 -21.69
N ARG A 37 -2.51 3.00 -21.98
CA ARG A 37 -1.28 2.73 -21.23
C ARG A 37 -1.45 3.10 -19.75
N VAL A 38 -1.07 2.19 -18.86
CA VAL A 38 -1.10 2.37 -17.39
C VAL A 38 0.32 2.45 -16.85
N SER A 39 0.66 3.60 -16.27
CA SER A 39 1.89 3.81 -15.50
C SER A 39 1.58 4.00 -14.02
N SER A 40 2.57 3.88 -13.13
CA SER A 40 2.37 4.15 -11.69
C SER A 40 1.78 5.54 -11.44
N GLN A 41 2.23 6.56 -12.18
CA GLN A 41 1.69 7.92 -12.08
C GLN A 41 0.24 8.02 -12.56
N LYS A 42 -0.11 7.34 -13.66
CA LYS A 42 -1.48 7.35 -14.17
C LYS A 42 -2.42 6.55 -13.25
N ALA A 43 -1.95 5.44 -12.69
CA ALA A 43 -2.69 4.66 -11.71
C ALA A 43 -3.02 5.48 -10.46
N MET A 44 -2.07 6.29 -9.97
CA MET A 44 -2.28 7.21 -8.84
C MET A 44 -3.30 8.33 -9.11
N ARG A 45 -3.71 8.56 -10.37
CA ARG A 45 -4.81 9.51 -10.67
C ARG A 45 -6.18 8.91 -10.37
N LEU A 46 -6.31 7.58 -10.36
CA LEU A 46 -7.52 6.91 -9.95
C LEU A 46 -7.67 7.02 -8.43
N THR A 47 -8.74 7.66 -7.96
CA THR A 47 -8.94 7.98 -6.54
C THR A 47 -8.94 6.74 -5.64
N ALA A 48 -9.46 5.61 -6.14
CA ALA A 48 -9.43 4.32 -5.45
C ALA A 48 -8.00 3.84 -5.16
N VAL A 49 -7.10 3.94 -6.15
CA VAL A 49 -5.69 3.54 -6.01
C VAL A 49 -4.97 4.49 -5.05
N PHE A 50 -5.13 5.79 -5.25
CA PHE A 50 -4.56 6.81 -4.38
C PHE A 50 -5.00 6.62 -2.92
N GLY A 51 -6.31 6.45 -2.69
CA GLY A 51 -6.87 6.23 -1.36
C GLY A 51 -6.32 4.99 -0.67
N CYS A 52 -6.27 3.85 -1.37
CA CYS A 52 -5.73 2.61 -0.79
C CYS A 52 -4.24 2.74 -0.42
N ILE A 53 -3.43 3.27 -1.33
CA ILE A 53 -1.98 3.42 -1.10
C ILE A 53 -1.72 4.42 0.02
N ARG A 54 -2.46 5.54 0.05
CA ARG A 54 -2.36 6.55 1.10
C ARG A 54 -2.70 5.97 2.47
N VAL A 55 -3.81 5.24 2.60
CA VAL A 55 -4.21 4.58 3.85
C VAL A 55 -3.13 3.64 4.34
N LEU A 56 -2.56 2.80 3.46
CA LEU A 56 -1.47 1.90 3.83
C LEU A 56 -0.19 2.65 4.25
N ALA A 57 0.22 3.64 3.46
CA ALA A 57 1.46 4.39 3.68
C ALA A 57 1.40 5.18 4.98
N GLU A 58 0.36 6.00 5.18
CA GLU A 58 0.20 6.84 6.38
C GLU A 58 0.01 5.98 7.64
N SER A 59 -0.71 4.84 7.52
CA SER A 59 -0.88 3.89 8.64
C SER A 59 0.43 3.26 9.09
N VAL A 60 1.37 3.01 8.18
CA VAL A 60 2.71 2.50 8.53
C VAL A 60 3.62 3.65 8.99
N GLY A 61 3.54 4.80 8.33
CA GLY A 61 4.35 5.99 8.63
C GLY A 61 4.18 6.51 10.05
N MET A 62 2.98 6.42 10.61
CA MET A 62 2.71 6.84 11.98
C MET A 62 3.22 5.87 13.06
N LEU A 63 3.66 4.66 12.69
CA LEU A 63 4.10 3.67 13.67
C LEU A 63 5.55 3.90 14.08
N PRO A 64 5.84 3.98 15.39
CA PRO A 64 7.22 4.07 15.83
C PRO A 64 7.93 2.72 15.56
N CYS A 65 9.03 2.80 14.83
CA CYS A 65 9.97 1.69 14.63
C CYS A 65 11.08 1.81 15.68
N ASN A 66 11.15 0.86 16.61
CA ASN A 66 12.14 0.88 17.69
C ASN A 66 13.11 -0.30 17.54
N LEU A 67 14.36 -0.06 17.94
CA LEU A 67 15.38 -1.10 18.01
C LEU A 67 15.40 -1.71 19.42
N TYR A 68 15.33 -3.03 19.49
CA TYR A 68 15.38 -3.81 20.71
C TYR A 68 16.63 -4.67 20.75
N LYS A 69 17.16 -4.90 21.95
CA LYS A 69 18.16 -5.93 22.24
C LYS A 69 17.50 -7.02 23.07
N SER A 70 17.69 -8.26 22.64
CA SER A 70 17.34 -9.46 23.40
C SER A 70 18.54 -9.86 24.24
N SER A 71 18.46 -9.69 25.56
CA SER A 71 19.49 -10.15 26.50
C SER A 71 18.84 -10.99 27.59
N ASN A 72 19.28 -12.23 27.75
CA ASN A 72 18.80 -13.15 28.80
C ASN A 72 17.27 -13.30 28.87
N GLY A 73 16.60 -13.29 27.71
CA GLY A 73 15.13 -13.40 27.62
C GLY A 73 14.37 -12.12 27.90
N GLN A 74 15.05 -11.03 28.28
CA GLN A 74 14.47 -9.70 28.43
C GLN A 74 14.68 -8.86 27.18
N ARG A 75 13.69 -8.03 26.87
CA ARG A 75 13.69 -7.13 25.71
C ARG A 75 13.92 -5.72 26.21
N GLU A 76 15.03 -5.11 25.81
CA GLU A 76 15.37 -3.74 26.18
C GLU A 76 15.39 -2.85 24.93
N LYS A 77 14.77 -1.67 25.01
CA LYS A 77 14.87 -0.65 23.96
C LYS A 77 16.27 -0.06 23.97
N VAL A 78 16.90 0.09 22.80
CA VAL A 78 18.28 0.60 22.70
C VAL A 78 18.35 1.92 21.91
N PRO A 79 17.87 3.05 22.48
CA PRO A 79 17.79 4.33 21.77
C PRO A 79 19.15 4.97 21.49
N LYS A 80 20.22 4.54 22.19
CA LYS A 80 21.57 5.09 22.03
C LYS A 80 22.30 4.56 20.80
N GLU A 81 21.86 3.43 20.25
CA GLU A 81 22.45 2.83 19.06
C GLU A 81 22.21 3.70 17.82
N ARG A 82 23.22 3.75 16.94
CA ARG A 82 23.18 4.58 15.73
C ARG A 82 22.03 4.19 14.80
N LEU A 83 21.79 2.88 14.67
CA LEU A 83 20.68 2.36 13.88
C LEU A 83 19.31 2.80 14.44
N SER A 84 19.15 2.90 15.76
CA SER A 84 17.90 3.41 16.35
C SER A 84 17.65 4.87 15.95
N LYS A 85 18.69 5.70 15.89
CA LYS A 85 18.56 7.10 15.44
C LYS A 85 18.19 7.19 13.95
N LEU A 86 18.73 6.28 13.14
CA LEU A 86 18.43 6.21 11.71
C LEU A 86 16.97 5.83 11.47
N LEU A 87 16.43 4.86 12.24
CA LEU A 87 15.04 4.39 12.08
C LEU A 87 14.00 5.34 12.68
N SER A 88 14.32 6.01 13.79
CA SER A 88 13.32 6.74 14.59
C SER A 88 13.48 8.26 14.59
N LEU A 89 14.62 8.81 14.12
CA LEU A 89 14.90 10.24 14.21
C LEU A 89 15.22 10.88 12.86
N LYS A 90 16.21 10.35 12.14
CA LYS A 90 16.70 10.96 10.90
C LYS A 90 17.23 9.88 9.94
N PRO A 91 16.39 9.35 9.02
CA PRO A 91 16.84 8.38 8.02
C PRO A 91 17.81 8.98 7.01
N ASN A 92 17.64 10.27 6.66
CA ASN A 92 18.51 11.03 5.78
C ASN A 92 18.46 12.54 6.03
N GLY A 93 19.20 13.31 5.24
CA GLY A 93 19.29 14.76 5.34
C GLY A 93 17.99 15.54 5.19
N TYR A 94 16.97 14.98 4.53
CA TYR A 94 15.80 15.71 4.01
C TYR A 94 14.43 15.09 4.31
N MET A 95 14.37 13.90 4.90
CA MET A 95 13.13 13.20 5.27
C MET A 95 13.06 12.95 6.77
N THR A 96 11.85 13.10 7.31
CA THR A 96 11.46 12.55 8.61
C THR A 96 11.29 11.03 8.53
N PRO A 97 11.30 10.31 9.67
CA PRO A 97 11.03 8.87 9.70
C PRO A 97 9.68 8.51 9.09
N GLN A 98 8.64 9.32 9.36
CA GLN A 98 7.30 9.10 8.83
C GLN A 98 7.29 9.15 7.30
N GLU A 99 7.83 10.21 6.70
CA GLU A 99 7.91 10.36 5.24
C GLU A 99 8.70 9.22 4.59
N PHE A 100 9.75 8.72 5.26
CA PHE A 100 10.56 7.61 4.78
C PHE A 100 9.79 6.29 4.75
N TRP A 101 9.07 5.97 5.83
CA TRP A 101 8.24 4.76 5.90
C TRP A 101 7.06 4.83 4.94
N GLU A 102 6.44 6.01 4.78
CA GLU A 102 5.40 6.25 3.78
C GLU A 102 5.93 6.00 2.37
N LEU A 103 7.07 6.60 2.00
CA LEU A 103 7.69 6.40 0.69
C LEU A 103 8.03 4.93 0.43
N LEU A 104 8.54 4.22 1.44
CA LEU A 104 8.83 2.79 1.31
C LEU A 104 7.57 2.02 0.92
N ILE A 105 6.45 2.23 1.62
CA ILE A 105 5.19 1.55 1.31
C ILE A 105 4.68 1.96 -0.08
N VAL A 106 4.76 3.23 -0.44
CA VAL A 106 4.39 3.72 -1.77
C VAL A 106 5.18 2.99 -2.86
N CYS A 107 6.50 2.85 -2.72
CA CYS A 107 7.33 2.11 -3.68
C CYS A 107 6.95 0.62 -3.75
N LEU A 108 6.70 -0.02 -2.60
CA LEU A 108 6.24 -1.41 -2.57
C LEU A 108 4.88 -1.60 -3.26
N CYS A 109 3.93 -0.70 -3.04
CA CYS A 109 2.61 -0.77 -3.67
C CYS A 109 2.63 -0.44 -5.16
N LEU A 110 3.50 0.48 -5.61
CA LEU A 110 3.54 0.92 -7.01
C LEU A 110 4.45 0.10 -7.91
N ARG A 111 5.53 -0.47 -7.38
CA ARG A 111 6.60 -1.13 -8.13
C ARG A 111 7.03 -2.48 -7.56
N GLY A 112 6.54 -2.84 -6.38
CA GLY A 112 6.90 -4.09 -5.69
C GLY A 112 8.23 -4.06 -4.96
N ASN A 113 9.03 -3.02 -5.18
CA ASN A 113 10.41 -2.93 -4.73
C ASN A 113 10.70 -1.54 -4.20
N PHE A 114 11.48 -1.49 -3.14
CA PHE A 114 12.05 -0.28 -2.57
C PHE A 114 13.56 -0.50 -2.43
N TYR A 115 14.33 0.51 -2.84
CA TYR A 115 15.78 0.50 -2.76
C TYR A 115 16.23 1.76 -2.04
N ALA A 116 17.20 1.61 -1.14
CA ALA A 116 17.92 2.73 -0.56
C ALA A 116 19.43 2.47 -0.61
N TYR A 117 20.18 3.48 -1.03
CA TYR A 117 21.64 3.46 -0.94
C TYR A 117 22.08 3.66 0.51
N LYS A 118 22.94 2.76 1.00
CA LYS A 118 23.47 2.77 2.36
C LYS A 118 24.74 3.61 2.41
N VAL A 119 24.66 4.81 2.97
CA VAL A 119 25.86 5.60 3.26
C VAL A 119 26.46 5.08 4.57
N LYS A 120 27.72 4.64 4.53
CA LYS A 120 28.39 4.02 5.68
C LYS A 120 29.57 4.84 6.17
N VAL A 121 29.75 4.86 7.49
CA VAL A 121 30.96 5.38 8.15
C VAL A 121 31.42 4.33 9.15
N LEU A 122 32.70 3.91 9.04
CA LEU A 122 33.29 2.85 9.87
C LEU A 122 32.45 1.54 9.86
N GLY A 123 31.89 1.16 8.71
CA GLY A 123 31.08 -0.05 8.57
C GLY A 123 29.71 0.00 9.26
N GLU A 124 29.25 1.19 9.68
CA GLU A 124 27.90 1.42 10.23
C GLU A 124 27.10 2.27 9.24
N VAL A 125 25.84 1.91 8.99
CA VAL A 125 24.95 2.71 8.14
C VAL A 125 24.55 3.98 8.88
N VAL A 126 24.76 5.12 8.24
CA VAL A 126 24.54 6.46 8.81
C VAL A 126 23.31 7.11 8.21
N GLU A 127 23.07 6.84 6.94
CA GLU A 127 22.03 7.47 6.14
C GLU A 127 21.54 6.49 5.07
N LEU A 128 20.24 6.55 4.81
CA LEU A 128 19.57 5.80 3.76
C LEU A 128 19.00 6.77 2.73
N LEU A 129 19.53 6.71 1.53
CA LEU A 129 19.07 7.54 0.40
C LEU A 129 18.16 6.70 -0.50
N PRO A 130 16.83 6.92 -0.47
CA PRO A 130 15.91 6.25 -1.39
C PRO A 130 16.33 6.45 -2.84
N LEU A 131 16.30 5.35 -3.61
CA LEU A 131 16.48 5.36 -5.05
C LEU A 131 15.13 5.12 -5.72
N ASP A 132 14.91 5.75 -6.88
CA ASP A 132 13.75 5.41 -7.70
C ASP A 132 13.84 3.93 -8.12
N PRO A 133 12.84 3.08 -7.82
CA PRO A 133 12.82 1.70 -8.27
C PRO A 133 12.93 1.53 -9.79
N GLY A 134 12.55 2.54 -10.57
CA GLY A 134 12.75 2.53 -12.03
C GLY A 134 14.20 2.64 -12.48
N SER A 135 15.10 3.08 -11.59
CA SER A 135 16.53 3.30 -11.87
C SER A 135 17.43 2.17 -11.36
N VAL A 136 16.84 1.07 -10.85
CA VAL A 136 17.57 -0.05 -10.26
C VAL A 136 17.17 -1.36 -10.94
N GLU A 137 18.15 -2.08 -11.48
CA GLU A 137 17.98 -3.43 -12.00
C GLU A 137 18.71 -4.45 -11.10
N PRO A 138 18.00 -5.23 -10.28
CA PRO A 138 18.61 -6.30 -9.50
C PRO A 138 18.86 -7.53 -10.38
N LYS A 139 20.05 -8.12 -10.28
CA LYS A 139 20.46 -9.36 -10.96
C LYS A 139 21.21 -10.25 -9.97
N LEU A 140 21.28 -11.54 -10.26
CA LEU A 140 22.20 -12.45 -9.56
C LEU A 140 23.48 -12.55 -10.37
N ASN A 141 24.62 -12.48 -9.68
CA ASN A 141 25.92 -12.80 -10.29
C ASN A 141 26.09 -14.34 -10.42
N SER A 142 27.23 -14.76 -10.97
CA SER A 142 27.54 -16.20 -11.15
C SER A 142 27.67 -16.97 -9.83
N GLN A 143 27.83 -16.27 -8.70
CA GLN A 143 27.93 -16.80 -7.34
C GLN A 143 26.59 -16.81 -6.60
N TRP A 144 25.48 -16.49 -7.28
CA TRP A 144 24.13 -16.37 -6.69
C TRP A 144 23.99 -15.23 -5.67
N GLU A 145 24.84 -14.22 -5.76
CA GLU A 145 24.77 -13.02 -4.93
C GLU A 145 24.01 -11.90 -5.68
N PRO A 146 23.10 -11.19 -5.01
CA PRO A 146 22.41 -10.04 -5.58
C PRO A 146 23.36 -8.88 -5.86
N VAL A 147 23.38 -8.45 -7.12
CA VAL A 147 24.02 -7.22 -7.61
C VAL A 147 22.97 -6.29 -8.20
N TYR A 148 23.20 -4.99 -8.07
CA TYR A 148 22.24 -3.96 -8.45
C TYR A 148 22.91 -3.03 -9.46
N ARG A 149 22.43 -3.03 -10.70
CA ARG A 149 22.80 -1.97 -11.64
C ARG A 149 21.94 -0.76 -11.33
N VAL A 150 22.57 0.34 -10.93
CA VAL A 150 21.89 1.58 -10.52
C VAL A 150 22.26 2.70 -11.48
N THR A 151 21.26 3.42 -11.95
CA THR A 151 21.42 4.70 -12.65
C THR A 151 21.21 5.82 -11.65
N PHE A 152 22.22 6.65 -11.42
CA PHE A 152 22.15 7.77 -10.49
C PHE A 152 21.48 8.99 -11.13
N PRO A 153 21.04 9.99 -10.32
CA PRO A 153 20.40 11.20 -10.84
C PRO A 153 21.26 12.03 -11.81
N ASP A 154 22.59 11.89 -11.75
CA ASP A 154 23.54 12.54 -12.66
C ASP A 154 23.67 11.81 -14.02
N GLY A 155 22.97 10.68 -14.19
CA GLY A 155 23.00 9.84 -15.39
C GLY A 155 24.15 8.82 -15.42
N SER A 156 25.02 8.81 -14.40
CA SER A 156 26.04 7.77 -14.27
C SER A 156 25.40 6.43 -13.91
N THR A 157 26.04 5.33 -14.33
CA THR A 157 25.59 3.97 -14.00
C THR A 157 26.69 3.24 -13.26
N ASP A 158 26.32 2.55 -12.19
CA ASP A 158 27.25 1.73 -11.41
C ASP A 158 26.62 0.39 -11.03
N VAL A 159 27.46 -0.59 -10.69
CA VAL A 159 27.03 -1.91 -10.23
C VAL A 159 27.39 -2.05 -8.76
N LEU A 160 26.37 -1.99 -7.92
CA LEU A 160 26.46 -2.01 -6.48
C LEU A 160 26.15 -3.40 -5.91
N SER A 161 26.77 -3.72 -4.77
CA SER A 161 26.54 -4.99 -4.08
C SER A 161 25.29 -4.94 -3.18
N GLN A 162 24.86 -6.09 -2.68
CA GLN A 162 23.87 -6.16 -1.60
C GLN A 162 24.33 -5.44 -0.31
N ASP A 163 25.64 -5.26 -0.13
CA ASP A 163 26.15 -4.54 1.02
C ASP A 163 26.00 -3.02 0.89
N ASP A 164 25.84 -2.51 -0.33
CA ASP A 164 25.64 -1.08 -0.62
C ASP A 164 24.16 -0.71 -0.74
N ILE A 165 23.31 -1.63 -1.22
CA ILE A 165 21.88 -1.38 -1.43
C ILE A 165 21.02 -2.09 -0.37
N TRP A 166 20.19 -1.32 0.32
CA TRP A 166 19.10 -1.85 1.11
C TRP A 166 17.86 -2.05 0.24
N HIS A 167 17.59 -3.31 -0.09
CA HIS A 167 16.45 -3.71 -0.92
C HIS A 167 15.34 -4.32 -0.06
N VAL A 168 14.14 -3.73 -0.11
CA VAL A 168 12.90 -4.28 0.45
C VAL A 168 11.97 -4.62 -0.72
N ARG A 169 11.41 -5.82 -0.73
CA ARG A 169 10.59 -6.33 -1.85
C ARG A 169 9.34 -7.01 -1.34
N ILE A 170 8.24 -6.97 -2.07
CA ILE A 170 6.99 -7.68 -1.74
C ILE A 170 7.05 -9.17 -2.13
N LEU A 171 5.90 -9.78 -2.43
CA LEU A 171 5.81 -11.09 -3.07
C LEU A 171 6.69 -11.14 -4.33
N THR A 172 7.44 -12.23 -4.51
CA THR A 172 8.34 -12.46 -5.63
C THR A 172 8.02 -13.81 -6.28
N LEU A 173 8.21 -13.93 -7.60
CA LEU A 173 8.13 -15.24 -8.30
C LEU A 173 9.50 -15.89 -8.50
N ASP A 174 10.56 -15.07 -8.57
CA ASP A 174 11.94 -15.47 -8.83
C ASP A 174 12.83 -15.42 -7.56
N GLY A 175 12.29 -14.94 -6.44
CA GLY A 175 13.03 -14.74 -5.17
C GLY A 175 13.83 -13.42 -5.10
N LEU A 176 13.98 -12.70 -6.22
CA LEU A 176 14.79 -11.48 -6.28
C LEU A 176 13.94 -10.23 -6.52
N ASN A 177 13.02 -10.28 -7.48
CA ASN A 177 12.19 -9.16 -7.90
C ASN A 177 10.81 -9.22 -7.26
N GLY A 178 10.47 -8.16 -6.53
CA GLY A 178 9.10 -7.88 -6.11
C GLY A 178 8.19 -7.71 -7.32
N LEU A 179 7.05 -8.38 -7.31
CA LEU A 179 6.03 -8.21 -8.33
C LEU A 179 5.49 -6.79 -8.30
N ASN A 180 5.28 -6.18 -9.47
CA ASN A 180 4.69 -4.86 -9.56
C ASN A 180 3.15 -4.95 -9.48
N PRO A 181 2.50 -4.53 -8.38
CA PRO A 181 1.04 -4.70 -8.23
C PRO A 181 0.24 -3.95 -9.30
N ILE A 182 0.71 -2.76 -9.70
CA ILE A 182 0.08 -1.94 -10.74
C ILE A 182 0.17 -2.61 -12.11
N ALA A 183 1.30 -3.25 -12.42
CA ALA A 183 1.46 -3.99 -13.68
C ALA A 183 0.53 -5.22 -13.73
N TYR A 184 0.41 -5.96 -12.63
CA TYR A 184 -0.48 -7.13 -12.55
C TYR A 184 -1.96 -6.75 -12.56
N ALA A 185 -2.34 -5.62 -11.97
CA ALA A 185 -3.72 -5.13 -11.95
C ALA A 185 -4.02 -4.11 -13.07
N ARG A 186 -3.15 -4.01 -14.09
CA ARG A 186 -3.24 -2.96 -15.11
C ARG A 186 -4.57 -2.96 -15.84
N GLU A 187 -5.16 -4.13 -16.09
CA GLU A 187 -6.43 -4.24 -16.82
C GLU A 187 -7.58 -3.63 -16.01
N ALA A 188 -7.71 -4.00 -14.74
CA ALA A 188 -8.70 -3.45 -13.81
C ALA A 188 -8.54 -1.93 -13.64
N ILE A 189 -7.29 -1.46 -13.46
CA ILE A 189 -7.00 -0.02 -13.35
C ILE A 189 -7.35 0.71 -14.65
N SER A 190 -7.03 0.12 -15.81
CA SER A 190 -7.34 0.72 -17.11
C SER A 190 -8.84 0.79 -17.36
N LEU A 191 -9.59 -0.21 -16.90
CA LEU A 191 -11.04 -0.23 -16.97
C LEU A 191 -11.63 0.90 -16.12
N GLY A 192 -11.13 1.07 -14.89
CA GLY A 192 -11.51 2.20 -14.03
C GLY A 192 -11.28 3.55 -14.69
N LEU A 193 -10.09 3.76 -15.25
CA LEU A 193 -9.75 5.00 -15.96
C LEU A 193 -10.63 5.21 -17.21
N ALA A 194 -10.91 4.15 -17.98
CA ALA A 194 -11.78 4.22 -19.14
C ALA A 194 -13.23 4.53 -18.76
N THR A 195 -13.73 3.99 -17.65
CA THR A 195 -15.07 4.28 -17.12
C THR A 195 -15.17 5.72 -16.62
N GLU A 196 -14.14 6.24 -15.95
CA GLU A 196 -14.09 7.66 -15.57
C GLU A 196 -14.09 8.58 -16.80
N GLU A 197 -13.30 8.24 -17.81
CA GLU A 197 -13.25 8.99 -19.06
C GLU A 197 -14.58 8.92 -19.81
N HIS A 198 -15.20 7.74 -19.89
CA HIS A 198 -16.51 7.55 -20.50
C HIS A 198 -17.57 8.39 -19.80
N GLY A 199 -17.65 8.32 -18.46
CA GLY A 199 -18.57 9.13 -17.68
C GLY A 199 -18.31 10.63 -17.86
N SER A 200 -17.05 11.05 -17.82
CA SER A 200 -16.67 12.45 -18.04
C SER A 200 -17.12 12.94 -19.42
N ARG A 201 -16.93 12.14 -20.48
CA ARG A 201 -17.39 12.47 -21.85
C ARG A 201 -18.91 12.47 -21.97
N LEU A 202 -19.60 11.51 -21.35
CA LEU A 202 -21.06 11.44 -21.30
C LEU A 202 -21.64 12.71 -20.65
N PHE A 203 -21.15 13.09 -19.47
CA PHE A 203 -21.59 14.31 -18.80
C PHE A 203 -21.14 15.59 -19.51
N LYS A 204 -19.94 15.59 -20.14
CA LYS A 204 -19.45 16.74 -20.91
C LYS A 204 -20.35 17.04 -22.11
N ASN A 205 -20.82 16.01 -22.80
CA ASN A 205 -21.64 16.17 -23.99
C ASN A 205 -23.15 16.29 -23.66
N GLY A 206 -23.56 15.98 -22.42
CA GLY A 206 -24.94 16.09 -21.97
C GLY A 206 -25.91 15.17 -22.73
N ALA A 207 -27.22 15.43 -22.63
CA ALA A 207 -28.30 14.71 -23.33
C ALA A 207 -28.23 14.77 -24.88
N VAL A 208 -27.18 15.38 -25.44
CA VAL A 208 -26.95 15.56 -26.88
C VAL A 208 -26.48 14.25 -27.51
N THR A 209 -25.83 13.36 -26.75
CA THR A 209 -25.46 12.02 -27.21
C THR A 209 -26.63 11.05 -27.21
N SER A 210 -27.75 11.40 -26.59
CA SER A 210 -28.90 10.52 -26.40
C SER A 210 -30.04 10.85 -27.34
N GLY A 211 -29.78 11.36 -28.55
CA GLY A 211 -30.86 11.55 -29.51
C GLY A 211 -30.41 11.74 -30.94
N VAL A 212 -31.36 11.56 -31.85
CA VAL A 212 -31.16 11.66 -33.29
C VAL A 212 -32.09 12.73 -33.83
N LEU A 213 -31.53 13.66 -34.62
CA LEU A 213 -32.31 14.57 -35.45
C LEU A 213 -32.81 13.79 -36.68
N GLN A 214 -34.12 13.57 -36.74
CA GLN A 214 -34.78 12.88 -37.83
C GLN A 214 -35.56 13.88 -38.70
N THR A 215 -35.48 13.73 -40.02
CA THR A 215 -36.35 14.42 -40.98
C THR A 215 -36.74 13.45 -42.09
N ALA A 216 -37.94 13.63 -42.65
CA ALA A 216 -38.41 12.90 -43.82
C ALA A 216 -37.96 13.54 -45.15
N GLN A 217 -37.35 14.74 -45.09
CA GLN A 217 -36.93 15.50 -46.27
C GLN A 217 -35.43 15.28 -46.57
N THR A 218 -35.05 15.34 -47.85
CA THR A 218 -33.64 15.30 -48.26
C THR A 218 -32.96 16.64 -48.00
N LEU A 219 -31.92 16.62 -47.18
CA LEU A 219 -31.07 17.79 -46.92
C LEU A 219 -30.03 17.93 -48.05
N SER A 220 -29.78 19.16 -48.48
CA SER A 220 -28.61 19.46 -49.33
C SER A 220 -27.33 19.48 -48.49
N ASP A 221 -26.17 19.23 -49.10
CA ASP A 221 -24.88 19.19 -48.39
C ASP A 221 -24.58 20.49 -47.63
N ALA A 222 -24.94 21.64 -48.22
CA ALA A 222 -24.80 22.95 -47.58
C ALA A 222 -25.71 23.11 -46.35
N ALA A 223 -26.95 22.61 -46.44
CA ALA A 223 -27.89 22.63 -45.31
C ALA A 223 -27.40 21.70 -44.19
N TYR A 224 -26.93 20.49 -44.53
CA TYR A 224 -26.38 19.54 -43.57
C TYR A 224 -25.16 20.10 -42.82
N ALA A 225 -24.20 20.69 -43.54
CA ALA A 225 -23.00 21.27 -42.94
C ALA A 225 -23.34 22.43 -42.00
N ARG A 226 -24.27 23.32 -42.40
CA ARG A 226 -24.77 24.41 -41.54
C ARG A 226 -25.44 23.87 -40.28
N LEU A 227 -26.30 22.85 -40.41
CA LEU A 227 -27.02 22.25 -39.29
C LEU A 227 -26.07 21.57 -38.31
N LYS A 228 -25.09 20.84 -38.82
CA LYS A 228 -24.05 20.21 -38.01
C LYS A 228 -23.25 21.25 -37.21
N SER A 229 -22.78 22.31 -37.86
CA SER A 229 -22.02 23.37 -37.18
C SER A 229 -22.87 24.06 -36.11
N ASP A 230 -24.10 24.46 -36.46
CA ASP A 230 -24.99 25.16 -35.52
C ASP A 230 -25.33 24.29 -34.31
N PHE A 231 -25.51 22.98 -34.53
CA PHE A 231 -25.75 22.00 -33.47
C PHE A 231 -24.53 21.81 -32.56
N GLU A 232 -23.34 21.62 -33.14
CA GLU A 232 -22.09 21.50 -32.39
C GLU A 232 -21.81 22.77 -31.58
N ASP A 233 -22.03 23.96 -32.15
CA ASP A 233 -21.74 25.24 -31.48
C ASP A 233 -22.73 25.57 -30.35
N ARG A 234 -24.02 25.31 -30.56
CA ARG A 234 -25.09 25.74 -29.64
C ARG A 234 -25.49 24.70 -28.62
N HIS A 235 -25.24 23.43 -28.89
CA HIS A 235 -25.73 22.34 -28.06
C HIS A 235 -24.62 21.40 -27.56
N SER A 236 -23.40 21.40 -28.12
CA SER A 236 -22.28 20.62 -27.56
C SER A 236 -21.67 21.28 -26.32
N GLY A 237 -21.31 20.47 -25.32
CA GLY A 237 -20.57 20.89 -24.14
C GLY A 237 -21.45 21.32 -22.94
N LEU A 238 -20.87 21.23 -21.74
CA LEU A 238 -21.53 21.55 -20.46
C LEU A 238 -22.16 22.95 -20.40
N ALA A 239 -21.51 23.97 -20.98
CA ALA A 239 -22.02 25.35 -20.97
C ALA A 239 -23.28 25.56 -21.84
N ASN A 240 -23.54 24.62 -22.73
CA ASN A 240 -24.65 24.63 -23.68
C ASN A 240 -25.77 23.65 -23.29
N ALA A 241 -25.60 22.92 -22.18
CA ALA A 241 -26.62 22.03 -21.63
C ALA A 241 -27.91 22.81 -21.33
N HIS A 242 -29.05 22.16 -21.57
CA HIS A 242 -30.40 22.72 -21.36
C HIS A 242 -30.78 23.94 -22.21
N LYS A 243 -29.97 24.32 -23.21
CA LYS A 243 -30.40 25.33 -24.19
C LYS A 243 -31.54 24.79 -25.06
N PRO A 244 -32.65 25.53 -25.22
CA PRO A 244 -33.75 25.12 -26.09
C PRO A 244 -33.26 24.96 -27.53
N MET A 245 -33.57 23.82 -28.15
CA MET A 245 -33.24 23.56 -29.56
C MET A 245 -34.39 24.00 -30.45
N ILE A 246 -34.09 24.87 -31.42
CA ILE A 246 -35.06 25.31 -32.43
C ILE A 246 -34.92 24.38 -33.63
N LEU A 247 -36.03 23.73 -34.00
CA LEU A 247 -36.07 22.76 -35.10
C LEU A 247 -36.86 23.36 -36.28
N GLU A 248 -36.20 23.44 -37.44
CA GLU A 248 -36.78 23.96 -38.69
C GLU A 248 -37.07 22.80 -39.67
N MET A 249 -37.87 23.06 -40.71
CA MET A 249 -38.08 22.12 -41.85
C MET A 249 -38.57 20.71 -41.46
N GLY A 250 -39.36 20.59 -40.39
CA GLY A 250 -39.91 19.30 -39.95
C GLY A 250 -38.89 18.37 -39.30
N LEU A 251 -37.79 18.92 -38.78
CA LEU A 251 -36.86 18.16 -37.94
C LEU A 251 -37.52 17.80 -36.60
N GLU A 252 -37.39 16.52 -36.23
CA GLU A 252 -37.85 16.00 -34.95
C GLU A 252 -36.65 15.49 -34.15
N TRP A 253 -36.58 15.87 -32.88
CA TRP A 253 -35.62 15.28 -31.95
C TRP A 253 -36.18 13.99 -31.35
N LYS A 254 -35.59 12.85 -31.72
CA LYS A 254 -35.89 11.58 -31.05
C LYS A 254 -34.88 11.34 -29.95
N ALA A 255 -35.33 11.48 -28.70
CA ALA A 255 -34.56 11.07 -27.53
C ALA A 255 -34.45 9.54 -27.49
N MET A 256 -33.22 9.03 -27.61
CA MET A 256 -32.84 7.69 -27.23
C MET A 256 -32.73 7.67 -25.70
N GLY A 257 -33.62 6.95 -25.01
CA GLY A 257 -33.69 6.98 -23.55
C GLY A 257 -32.42 6.43 -22.88
N MET A 258 -31.84 7.20 -21.95
CA MET A 258 -30.67 6.84 -21.12
C MET A 258 -31.04 6.11 -19.80
N ASN A 259 -32.33 5.89 -19.51
CA ASN A 259 -32.81 5.61 -18.14
C ASN A 259 -32.29 4.32 -17.46
N ALA A 260 -31.71 3.36 -18.19
CA ALA A 260 -31.16 2.13 -17.60
C ALA A 260 -29.65 2.21 -17.30
N ASP A 261 -28.92 3.17 -17.91
CA ASP A 261 -27.47 3.22 -17.89
C ASP A 261 -26.91 3.92 -16.64
N ASP A 262 -27.60 4.94 -16.11
CA ASP A 262 -27.08 5.74 -14.99
C ASP A 262 -26.92 4.92 -13.69
N SER A 263 -27.89 4.04 -13.40
CA SER A 263 -27.81 3.12 -12.26
C SER A 263 -26.70 2.07 -12.45
N GLN A 264 -26.59 1.50 -13.66
CA GLN A 264 -25.53 0.55 -13.98
C GLN A 264 -24.13 1.17 -13.98
N PHE A 265 -24.01 2.45 -14.36
CA PHE A 265 -22.75 3.19 -14.34
C PHE A 265 -22.26 3.42 -12.92
N LEU A 266 -23.15 3.84 -12.00
CA LEU A 266 -22.81 4.01 -10.59
C LEU A 266 -22.39 2.67 -9.95
N GLU A 267 -23.13 1.60 -10.20
CA GLU A 267 -22.76 0.26 -9.70
C GLU A 267 -21.42 -0.23 -10.27
N THR A 268 -21.14 0.03 -11.55
CA THR A 268 -19.83 -0.27 -12.16
C THR A 268 -18.71 0.48 -11.44
N ARG A 269 -18.90 1.76 -11.11
CA ARG A 269 -17.90 2.55 -10.36
C ARG A 269 -17.69 2.04 -8.93
N LYS A 270 -18.75 1.59 -8.25
CA LYS A 270 -18.64 0.97 -6.93
C LYS A 270 -17.87 -0.35 -6.98
N PHE A 271 -18.18 -1.21 -7.96
CA PHE A 271 -17.47 -2.47 -8.14
C PHE A 271 -15.98 -2.25 -8.45
N GLN A 272 -15.65 -1.25 -9.26
CA GLN A 272 -14.26 -0.86 -9.53
C GLN A 272 -13.51 -0.45 -8.25
N LEU A 273 -14.16 0.30 -7.36
CA LEU A 273 -13.57 0.64 -6.07
C LEU A 273 -13.27 -0.64 -5.26
N GLU A 274 -14.20 -1.60 -5.22
CA GLU A 274 -14.00 -2.87 -4.51
C GLU A 274 -12.85 -3.70 -5.11
N GLU A 275 -12.77 -3.79 -6.44
CA GLU A 275 -11.71 -4.52 -7.13
C GLU A 275 -10.32 -3.95 -6.80
N ILE A 276 -10.18 -2.62 -6.78
CA ILE A 276 -8.93 -1.96 -6.38
C ILE A 276 -8.63 -2.17 -4.89
N CYS A 277 -9.64 -2.09 -4.02
CA CYS A 277 -9.47 -2.37 -2.58
C CYS A 277 -8.97 -3.81 -2.34
N ARG A 278 -9.48 -4.77 -3.11
CA ARG A 278 -9.09 -6.19 -3.06
C ARG A 278 -7.62 -6.39 -3.40
N LEU A 279 -7.09 -5.65 -4.37
CA LEU A 279 -5.66 -5.69 -4.74
C LEU A 279 -4.76 -5.36 -3.54
N PHE A 280 -5.09 -4.30 -2.80
CA PHE A 280 -4.28 -3.79 -1.69
C PHE A 280 -4.69 -4.37 -0.32
N ARG A 281 -5.75 -5.18 -0.28
CA ARG A 281 -6.37 -5.73 0.94
C ARG A 281 -6.90 -4.66 1.90
N VAL A 282 -7.18 -3.46 1.40
CA VAL A 282 -7.69 -2.34 2.20
C VAL A 282 -9.21 -2.48 2.34
N PRO A 283 -9.78 -2.49 3.56
CA PRO A 283 -11.22 -2.47 3.72
C PRO A 283 -11.87 -1.20 3.18
N MET A 284 -13.03 -1.36 2.54
CA MET A 284 -13.76 -0.26 1.87
C MET A 284 -14.10 0.92 2.80
N HIS A 285 -14.37 0.66 4.08
CA HIS A 285 -14.71 1.72 5.04
C HIS A 285 -13.55 2.71 5.27
N LEU A 286 -12.28 2.30 5.08
CA LEU A 286 -11.11 3.17 5.20
C LEU A 286 -10.94 4.12 4.00
N VAL A 287 -11.53 3.77 2.86
CA VAL A 287 -11.63 4.63 1.67
C VAL A 287 -13.00 5.31 1.55
N GLN A 288 -13.69 5.45 2.69
CA GLN A 288 -14.98 6.15 2.82
C GLN A 288 -16.15 5.54 2.04
N ASN A 289 -16.12 4.23 1.78
CA ASN A 289 -17.29 3.50 1.29
C ASN A 289 -17.85 2.59 2.39
N THR A 290 -19.04 2.94 2.89
CA THR A 290 -19.73 2.30 4.01
C THR A 290 -21.06 1.66 3.64
N ASP A 291 -21.35 1.45 2.35
CA ASP A 291 -22.67 1.00 1.85
C ASP A 291 -23.19 -0.30 2.52
N HIS A 292 -22.29 -1.17 3.00
CA HIS A 292 -22.65 -2.43 3.66
C HIS A 292 -22.04 -2.59 5.07
N ALA A 293 -21.50 -1.53 5.66
CA ALA A 293 -20.79 -1.60 6.94
C ALA A 293 -21.71 -1.22 8.12
N THR A 294 -21.92 -2.14 9.06
CA THR A 294 -22.52 -1.85 10.37
C THR A 294 -21.43 -1.53 11.39
N PHE A 295 -21.74 -0.76 12.45
CA PHE A 295 -20.76 -0.34 13.47
C PHE A 295 -19.96 -1.51 14.07
N SER A 296 -20.63 -2.61 14.45
CA SER A 296 -19.97 -3.81 14.99
C SER A 296 -19.09 -4.55 13.97
N ASN A 297 -19.38 -4.41 12.67
CA ASN A 297 -18.52 -4.96 11.62
C ASN A 297 -17.27 -4.09 11.40
N ILE A 298 -17.35 -2.77 11.59
CA ILE A 298 -16.23 -1.84 11.35
C ILE A 298 -15.06 -2.12 12.30
N GLU A 299 -15.33 -2.34 13.59
CA GLU A 299 -14.26 -2.67 14.57
C GLU A 299 -13.50 -3.94 14.18
N ASN A 300 -14.24 -5.01 13.83
CA ASN A 300 -13.67 -6.28 13.38
C ASN A 300 -12.89 -6.12 12.06
N LEU A 301 -13.40 -5.31 11.13
CA LEU A 301 -12.70 -5.00 9.87
C LEU A 301 -11.42 -4.19 10.11
N GLY A 302 -11.40 -3.30 11.10
CA GLY A 302 -10.21 -2.57 11.53
C GLY A 302 -9.11 -3.49 12.06
N ILE A 303 -9.47 -4.46 12.90
CA ILE A 303 -8.53 -5.50 13.38
C ILE A 303 -8.03 -6.35 12.21
N GLY A 304 -8.92 -6.74 11.30
CA GLY A 304 -8.57 -7.48 10.08
C GLY A 304 -7.58 -6.73 9.19
N PHE A 305 -7.75 -5.41 9.03
CA PHE A 305 -6.82 -4.56 8.31
C PHE A 305 -5.41 -4.59 8.90
N ILE A 306 -5.30 -4.42 10.23
CA ILE A 306 -4.00 -4.45 10.91
C ILE A 306 -3.32 -5.81 10.68
N ASN A 307 -4.02 -6.91 10.97
CA ASN A 307 -3.43 -8.24 10.95
C ASN A 307 -3.11 -8.77 9.55
N TYR A 308 -3.96 -8.51 8.56
CA TYR A 308 -3.85 -9.12 7.23
C TYR A 308 -3.32 -8.18 6.14
N SER A 309 -3.27 -6.88 6.42
CA SER A 309 -2.74 -5.86 5.49
C SER A 309 -1.46 -5.24 6.02
N LEU A 310 -1.48 -4.62 7.20
CA LEU A 310 -0.32 -3.89 7.72
C LEU A 310 0.79 -4.80 8.25
N VAL A 311 0.46 -5.74 9.14
CA VAL A 311 1.44 -6.64 9.78
C VAL A 311 2.33 -7.39 8.76
N PRO A 312 1.83 -7.87 7.61
CA PRO A 312 2.68 -8.42 6.56
C PRO A 312 3.73 -7.46 6.01
N TYR A 313 3.39 -6.18 5.80
CA TYR A 313 4.36 -5.16 5.40
C TYR A 313 5.35 -4.87 6.53
N LEU A 314 4.85 -4.68 7.75
CA LEU A 314 5.70 -4.37 8.91
C LEU A 314 6.72 -5.48 9.16
N THR A 315 6.26 -6.74 9.23
CA THR A 315 7.12 -7.90 9.48
C THR A 315 8.18 -8.02 8.39
N ARG A 316 7.81 -7.80 7.12
CA ARG A 316 8.76 -7.83 6.00
C ARG A 316 9.82 -6.74 6.14
N ILE A 317 9.43 -5.52 6.50
CA ILE A 317 10.37 -4.42 6.72
C ILE A 317 11.29 -4.74 7.91
N GLU A 318 10.74 -5.19 9.04
CA GLU A 318 11.50 -5.60 10.23
C GLU A 318 12.57 -6.64 9.89
N GLN A 319 12.19 -7.70 9.17
CA GLN A 319 13.15 -8.74 8.75
C GLN A 319 14.22 -8.19 7.79
N ARG A 320 13.85 -7.26 6.90
CA ARG A 320 14.82 -6.61 6.00
C ARG A 320 15.73 -5.61 6.71
N ILE A 321 15.30 -4.97 7.79
CA ILE A 321 16.17 -4.17 8.66
C ILE A 321 17.19 -5.10 9.32
N ASN A 322 16.74 -6.22 9.87
CA ASN A 322 17.61 -7.17 10.58
C ASN A 322 18.70 -7.76 9.69
N ILE A 323 18.38 -8.13 8.44
CA ILE A 323 19.36 -8.70 7.52
C ILE A 323 20.21 -7.63 6.82
N GLY A 324 19.64 -6.45 6.55
CA GLY A 324 20.26 -5.47 5.64
C GLY A 324 20.94 -4.26 6.32
N LEU A 325 20.55 -3.92 7.55
CA LEU A 325 20.99 -2.73 8.28
C LEU A 325 21.66 -3.05 9.62
N VAL A 326 21.27 -4.13 10.29
CA VAL A 326 21.97 -4.60 11.49
C VAL A 326 23.28 -5.26 11.06
N ARG A 327 24.40 -4.79 11.65
CA ARG A 327 25.72 -5.40 11.45
C ARG A 327 25.67 -6.90 11.78
N GLU A 328 26.37 -7.71 10.99
CA GLU A 328 26.45 -9.16 11.18
C GLU A 328 26.83 -9.56 12.62
N SER A 329 27.76 -8.85 13.24
CA SER A 329 28.18 -9.09 14.64
C SER A 329 27.08 -8.86 15.69
N LYS A 330 26.00 -8.16 15.33
CA LYS A 330 24.86 -7.82 16.20
C LYS A 330 23.57 -8.55 15.79
N GLN A 331 23.59 -9.34 14.71
CA GLN A 331 22.43 -10.11 14.27
C GLN A 331 22.10 -11.20 15.29
N GLY A 332 20.81 -11.43 15.53
CA GLY A 332 20.31 -12.38 16.54
C GLY A 332 20.13 -11.78 17.94
N GLU A 333 20.93 -10.78 18.32
CA GLU A 333 20.73 -10.02 19.56
C GLU A 333 19.85 -8.78 19.34
N PHE A 334 20.07 -8.06 18.25
CA PHE A 334 19.35 -6.83 17.94
C PHE A 334 18.30 -7.06 16.87
N TYR A 335 17.11 -6.51 17.07
CA TYR A 335 16.05 -6.54 16.07
C TYR A 335 15.19 -5.27 16.12
N ALA A 336 14.72 -4.84 14.94
CA ALA A 336 13.76 -3.75 14.83
C ALA A 336 12.32 -4.29 14.96
N LYS A 337 11.45 -3.52 15.61
CA LYS A 337 10.03 -3.84 15.75
C LYS A 337 9.18 -2.59 15.65
N PHE A 338 8.13 -2.63 14.84
CA PHE A 338 7.08 -1.61 14.81
C PHE A 338 6.09 -1.84 15.94
N ASN A 339 5.69 -0.76 16.61
CA ASN A 339 4.62 -0.81 17.59
C ASN A 339 3.24 -0.72 16.92
N ALA A 340 2.71 -1.85 16.46
CA ALA A 340 1.35 -1.92 15.90
C ALA A 340 0.26 -1.58 16.95
N GLY A 341 0.56 -1.72 18.24
CA GLY A 341 -0.35 -1.33 19.33
C GLY A 341 -0.66 0.16 19.36
N ALA A 342 0.17 0.99 18.70
CA ALA A 342 -0.11 2.41 18.53
C ALA A 342 -1.45 2.68 17.81
N LEU A 343 -1.88 1.78 16.91
CA LEU A 343 -3.16 1.90 16.20
C LEU A 343 -4.37 1.57 17.07
N LEU A 344 -4.18 0.68 18.06
CA LEU A 344 -5.23 0.32 19.01
C LEU A 344 -5.52 1.44 20.02
N ARG A 345 -4.68 2.50 20.08
CA ARG A 345 -4.89 3.64 20.99
C ARG A 345 -6.24 4.36 20.80
N GLY A 346 -6.85 4.24 19.62
CA GLY A 346 -8.14 4.87 19.31
C GLY A 346 -9.31 4.38 20.18
N ASP A 347 -9.28 3.13 20.66
CA ASP A 347 -10.30 2.58 21.56
C ASP A 347 -9.77 2.47 22.99
N MET A 348 -9.92 3.56 23.75
CA MET A 348 -9.50 3.59 25.15
C MET A 348 -10.26 2.57 25.99
N LYS A 349 -11.54 2.31 25.71
CA LYS A 349 -12.36 1.42 26.54
C LYS A 349 -11.84 -0.01 26.47
N SER A 350 -11.74 -0.58 25.28
CA SER A 350 -11.25 -1.97 25.12
C SER A 350 -9.79 -2.11 25.59
N ARG A 351 -8.96 -1.06 25.42
CA ARG A 351 -7.59 -1.06 25.95
C ARG A 351 -7.55 -1.10 27.47
N PHE A 352 -8.28 -0.22 28.16
CA PHE A 352 -8.31 -0.22 29.62
C PHE A 352 -8.95 -1.50 30.18
N GLU A 353 -9.94 -2.08 29.50
CA GLU A 353 -10.50 -3.39 29.85
C GLU A 353 -9.47 -4.51 29.68
N SER A 354 -8.66 -4.48 28.62
CA SER A 354 -7.56 -5.42 28.41
C SER A 354 -6.46 -5.28 29.48
N TYR A 355 -6.12 -4.05 29.88
CA TYR A 355 -5.17 -3.78 30.95
C TYR A 355 -5.70 -4.21 32.31
N ALA A 356 -6.97 -3.94 32.61
CA ALA A 356 -7.61 -4.42 33.82
C ALA A 356 -7.58 -5.96 33.89
N THR A 357 -7.86 -6.63 32.77
CA THR A 357 -7.78 -8.09 32.67
C THR A 357 -6.35 -8.58 32.88
N GLY A 358 -5.37 -7.98 32.21
CA GLY A 358 -3.96 -8.35 32.34
C GLY A 358 -3.39 -8.11 33.74
N ILE A 359 -3.76 -7.01 34.40
CA ILE A 359 -3.39 -6.72 35.80
C ILE A 359 -4.05 -7.74 36.74
N ASN A 360 -5.34 -8.03 36.55
CA ASN A 360 -6.06 -9.00 37.38
C ASN A 360 -5.44 -10.40 37.31
N TRP A 361 -4.98 -10.82 36.13
CA TRP A 361 -4.31 -12.12 35.94
C TRP A 361 -2.80 -12.11 36.22
N GLY A 362 -2.23 -10.98 36.64
CA GLY A 362 -0.80 -10.88 36.95
C GLY A 362 0.13 -10.87 35.74
N ILE A 363 -0.39 -10.57 34.55
CA ILE A 363 0.38 -10.48 33.30
C ILE A 363 1.07 -9.12 33.18
N PHE A 364 0.41 -8.05 33.64
CA PHE A 364 0.94 -6.69 33.61
C PHE A 364 0.98 -6.08 35.00
N SER A 365 2.03 -5.30 35.27
CA SER A 365 2.06 -4.34 36.36
C SER A 365 1.40 -3.02 35.92
N PRO A 366 0.88 -2.20 36.85
CA PRO A 366 0.49 -0.83 36.55
C PRO A 366 1.55 0.00 35.81
N ASN A 367 2.84 -0.23 36.08
CA ASN A 367 3.93 0.46 35.37
C ASN A 367 4.15 -0.06 33.95
N ASP A 368 3.92 -1.35 33.69
CA ASP A 368 3.96 -1.92 32.33
C ASP A 368 2.87 -1.26 31.45
N CYS A 369 1.67 -1.08 32.01
CA CYS A 369 0.60 -0.35 31.33
C CYS A 369 0.95 1.13 31.10
N LEU A 370 1.62 1.79 32.06
CA LEU A 370 2.07 3.19 31.89
C LEU A 370 3.14 3.31 30.81
N GLU A 371 4.08 2.36 30.72
CA GLU A 371 5.07 2.33 29.63
C GLU A 371 4.39 2.17 28.27
N LEU A 372 3.37 1.30 28.16
CA LEU A 372 2.58 1.15 26.94
C LEU A 372 1.77 2.41 26.57
N GLU A 373 1.46 3.26 27.55
CA GLU A 373 0.82 4.56 27.36
C GLU A 373 1.81 5.72 27.15
N ASP A 374 3.10 5.42 27.01
CA ASP A 374 4.18 6.42 26.94
C ASP A 374 4.18 7.39 28.15
N ARG A 375 3.80 6.89 29.34
CA ARG A 375 3.75 7.64 30.60
C ARG A 375 4.86 7.20 31.56
N ASN A 376 5.28 8.13 32.41
CA ASN A 376 6.29 7.84 33.43
C ASN A 376 5.79 6.81 34.45
N PRO A 377 6.64 5.89 34.92
CA PRO A 377 6.29 4.94 35.96
C PRO A 377 5.97 5.68 37.26
N ARG A 378 5.10 5.07 38.08
CA ARG A 378 4.75 5.58 39.41
C ARG A 378 5.40 4.74 40.51
N PRO A 379 5.75 5.34 41.67
CA PRO A 379 6.21 4.60 42.84
C PRO A 379 5.19 3.54 43.27
N GLY A 380 5.65 2.31 43.52
CA GLY A 380 4.78 1.19 43.90
C GLY A 380 3.94 0.62 42.75
N GLY A 381 4.28 0.94 41.50
CA GLY A 381 3.56 0.45 40.31
C GLY A 381 4.04 -0.89 39.76
N ASP A 382 5.16 -1.43 40.23
CA ASP A 382 5.75 -2.72 39.78
C ASP A 382 5.18 -3.92 40.58
N ILE A 383 3.86 -3.95 40.73
CA ILE A 383 3.15 -5.00 41.48
C ILE A 383 2.40 -5.90 40.50
N TYR A 384 2.69 -7.20 40.54
CA TYR A 384 1.97 -8.23 39.80
C TYR A 384 0.97 -8.92 40.72
N LEU A 385 -0.32 -8.83 40.41
CA LEU A 385 -1.36 -9.47 41.21
C LEU A 385 -1.37 -10.97 40.95
N THR A 386 -1.46 -11.78 42.00
CA THR A 386 -1.76 -13.20 41.88
C THR A 386 -3.23 -13.44 42.24
N PRO A 387 -4.08 -13.89 41.30
CA PRO A 387 -5.47 -14.23 41.62
C PRO A 387 -5.55 -15.21 42.79
N MET A 388 -6.36 -14.90 43.81
CA MET A 388 -6.53 -15.76 45.00
C MET A 388 -7.01 -17.17 44.65
N ASN A 389 -7.65 -17.37 43.50
CA ASN A 389 -8.16 -18.66 43.03
C ASN A 389 -7.12 -19.49 42.24
N MET A 390 -5.92 -18.97 41.96
CA MET A 390 -4.85 -19.65 41.21
C MET A 390 -3.61 -19.95 42.09
N THR A 391 -3.79 -20.13 43.38
CA THR A 391 -2.68 -20.53 44.28
C THR A 391 -2.30 -22.00 44.04
N THR A 392 -1.05 -22.26 43.68
CA THR A 392 -0.49 -23.63 43.55
C THR A 392 -0.07 -24.23 44.90
N LYS A 393 -0.33 -23.55 46.02
CA LYS A 393 -0.17 -24.05 47.40
C LYS A 393 -1.32 -23.55 48.29
N PRO A 394 -2.16 -24.45 48.85
CA PRO A 394 -3.11 -24.06 49.88
C PRO A 394 -2.38 -23.89 51.22
N GLN A 395 -2.56 -22.72 51.83
CA GLN A 395 -2.19 -22.30 53.20
C GLN A 395 -0.71 -22.03 53.54
N GLU A 396 -0.45 -20.77 53.90
CA GLU A 396 0.11 -20.44 55.22
C GLU A 396 -0.54 -19.15 55.77
N SER A 397 -1.77 -19.27 56.27
CA SER A 397 -2.26 -18.32 57.26
C SER A 397 -1.67 -18.69 58.62
N LYS A 398 -0.53 -18.10 58.98
CA LYS A 398 -0.04 -18.16 60.36
C LYS A 398 0.38 -16.78 60.85
N THR A 399 -0.55 -16.17 61.57
CA THR A 399 -0.24 -15.35 62.75
C THR A 399 -1.39 -15.51 63.74
N LYS A 400 -1.24 -16.47 64.66
CA LYS A 400 -1.85 -16.36 65.98
C LYS A 400 -0.88 -15.52 66.85
N PRO A 401 -1.35 -14.55 67.65
CA PRO A 401 -0.48 -13.85 68.58
C PRO A 401 -0.14 -14.77 69.76
N THR A 402 1.13 -14.82 70.12
CA THR A 402 1.65 -15.50 71.31
C THR A 402 1.29 -14.67 72.55
N GLU A 403 0.51 -15.22 73.48
CA GLU A 403 0.29 -14.63 74.80
C GLU A 403 1.56 -14.77 75.65
N GLU A 404 2.04 -13.64 76.18
CA GLU A 404 3.12 -13.54 77.16
C GLU A 404 2.72 -14.18 78.50
N GLN A 405 3.40 -15.26 78.89
CA GLN A 405 3.42 -15.69 80.29
C GLN A 405 4.34 -14.76 81.07
N LYS A 406 3.74 -13.82 81.82
CA LYS A 406 4.40 -13.08 82.89
C LYS A 406 4.65 -14.03 84.06
N HIS A 407 5.93 -14.24 84.40
CA HIS A 407 6.33 -14.71 85.72
C HIS A 407 6.06 -13.60 86.75
N ALA A 408 5.36 -13.95 87.83
CA ALA A 408 5.37 -13.23 89.09
C ALA A 408 5.37 -14.26 90.23
N ASP A 409 6.34 -14.06 91.12
CA ASP A 409 6.60 -14.63 92.45
C ASP A 409 6.99 -16.11 92.61
#